data_AF-A0AAW0IDE4-F1
#
_entry.id   AF-A0AAW0IDE4-F1
#
_cell.length_a   1.000
_cell.length_b   1.000
_cell.length_c   1.000
_cell.angle_alpha   90.00
_cell.angle_beta   90.00
_cell.angle_gamma   90.00
#
_symmetry.space_group_name_H-M   'P 1'
#
loop_
_entity.id
_entity.type
_entity.pdbx_description
1 polymer ?
#
loop_
_entity_poly.entity_id
_entity_poly.type
_entity_poly.pdbx_seq_one_letter_code
_entity_poly.pdbx_strand_id
1 'polypeptide(L)'
;MNLTFCGNDVVEEGEQCDCGSLASCLHEPCCSEGCVFKPNAECAQGPCCKDCKFKPPGTVCRRQKNECDLPERCNGTSTECPEDVYKKDGSP
;
A
#
# COMPACT_ATOMS: atom_id res chain seq x y z
N MET A 1 -4.86 -0.20 25.27
CA MET A 1 -5.83 0.59 24.50
C MET A 1 -5.06 1.14 23.33
N ASN A 2 -5.28 0.64 22.11
CA ASN A 2 -4.71 1.29 20.94
C ASN A 2 -5.57 2.52 20.67
N LEU A 3 -5.01 3.71 20.86
CA LEU A 3 -5.68 4.95 20.55
C LEU A 3 -5.55 5.12 19.05
N THR A 4 -6.62 4.84 18.31
CA THR A 4 -6.69 5.14 16.88
C THR A 4 -6.45 6.63 16.69
N PHE A 5 -5.48 6.99 15.86
CA PHE A 5 -5.08 8.37 15.66
C PHE A 5 -4.93 8.68 14.18
N CYS A 6 -5.89 9.46 13.67
CA CYS A 6 -5.80 9.97 12.31
C CYS A 6 -4.69 11.02 12.19
N GLY A 7 -3.72 10.75 11.33
CA GLY A 7 -2.62 11.64 10.97
C GLY A 7 -1.25 11.19 11.49
N ASN A 8 -1.08 9.91 11.82
CA ASN A 8 0.20 9.29 12.23
C ASN A 8 0.85 8.44 11.12
N ASP A 9 0.35 8.51 9.89
CA ASP A 9 0.79 7.71 8.73
C ASP A 9 0.53 6.19 8.88
N VAL A 10 -0.32 5.77 9.81
CA VAL A 10 -0.68 4.36 10.05
C VAL A 10 -2.18 4.19 9.90
N VAL A 11 -2.61 3.30 8.99
CA VAL A 11 -4.04 2.99 8.85
C VAL A 11 -4.46 2.07 9.99
N GLU A 12 -5.30 2.61 10.88
CA GLU A 12 -5.84 1.88 12.02
C GLU A 12 -7.34 1.53 11.85
N GLU A 13 -7.93 0.86 12.83
CA GLU A 13 -9.35 0.46 12.76
C GLU A 13 -10.27 1.70 12.65
N GLY A 14 -11.06 1.74 11.58
CA GLY A 14 -11.99 2.85 11.29
C GLY A 14 -11.46 3.88 10.30
N GLU A 15 -10.18 3.82 9.94
CA GLU A 15 -9.56 4.66 8.92
C GLU A 15 -9.54 3.94 7.56
N GLN A 16 -9.61 4.72 6.48
CA GLN A 16 -9.46 4.18 5.12
C GLN A 16 -8.05 4.42 4.55
N CYS A 17 -7.40 5.46 5.03
CA CYS A 17 -6.07 5.90 4.65
C CYS A 17 -5.53 6.83 5.73
N ASP A 18 -4.21 7.00 5.79
CA ASP A 18 -3.59 8.02 6.62
C ASP A 18 -2.44 8.68 5.83
N CYS A 19 -2.56 9.98 5.59
CA CYS A 19 -1.56 10.80 4.88
C CYS A 19 -0.66 11.61 5.83
N GLY A 20 -0.72 11.32 7.13
CA GLY A 20 0.06 11.94 8.18
C GLY A 20 -0.47 13.31 8.56
N SER A 21 0.44 14.28 8.67
CA SER A 21 0.07 15.64 9.08
C SER A 21 -0.91 16.32 8.11
N LEU A 22 -1.68 17.29 8.62
CA LEU A 22 -2.56 18.14 7.79
C LEU A 22 -1.83 18.72 6.57
N ALA A 23 -0.58 19.16 6.74
CA ALA A 23 0.22 19.72 5.66
C ALA A 23 0.53 18.69 4.55
N SER A 24 0.81 17.44 4.92
CA SER A 24 1.00 16.34 3.98
C SER A 24 -0.29 16.02 3.23
N CYS A 25 -1.41 15.92 3.94
CA CYS A 25 -2.73 15.61 3.37
C CYS A 25 -3.27 16.67 2.40
N LEU A 26 -2.86 17.94 2.54
CA LEU A 26 -3.17 19.01 1.58
C LEU A 26 -2.58 18.73 0.18
N HIS A 27 -1.45 18.03 0.13
CA HIS A 27 -0.77 17.66 -1.12
C HIS A 27 -1.12 16.25 -1.60
N GLU A 28 -1.80 15.45 -0.78
CA GLU A 28 -2.13 14.07 -1.11
C GLU A 28 -3.42 13.99 -1.95
N PRO A 29 -3.40 13.49 -3.19
CA PRO A 29 -4.60 13.44 -4.03
C PRO A 29 -5.64 12.41 -3.57
N CYS A 30 -5.24 11.37 -2.82
CA CYS A 30 -6.10 10.21 -2.57
C CYS A 30 -6.72 10.18 -1.17
N CYS A 31 -6.08 10.78 -0.18
CA CYS A 31 -6.51 10.79 1.22
C CYS A 31 -6.82 12.20 1.70
N SER A 32 -7.83 12.33 2.55
CA SER A 32 -8.19 13.57 3.25
C SER A 32 -7.62 13.60 4.66
N GLU A 33 -7.59 14.79 5.25
CA GLU A 33 -7.20 15.02 6.64
C GLU A 33 -8.10 14.33 7.68
N GLY A 34 -9.24 13.79 7.26
CA GLY A 34 -10.13 12.97 8.09
C GLY A 34 -9.87 11.47 8.00
N CYS A 35 -8.77 11.03 7.37
CA CYS A 35 -8.42 9.62 7.18
C CYS A 35 -9.45 8.82 6.37
N VAL A 36 -10.12 9.53 5.45
CA VAL A 36 -11.10 9.00 4.52
C VAL A 36 -10.59 9.23 3.09
N PHE A 37 -10.87 8.30 2.20
CA PHE A 37 -10.57 8.44 0.78
C PHE A 37 -11.25 9.69 0.20
N LYS A 38 -10.51 10.44 -0.62
CA LYS A 38 -11.07 11.49 -1.46
C LYS A 38 -11.95 10.87 -2.56
N PRO A 39 -12.89 11.63 -3.14
CA PRO A 39 -13.78 11.10 -4.18
C PRO A 39 -13.02 10.39 -5.31
N ASN A 40 -13.51 9.20 -5.69
CA ASN A 40 -12.94 8.29 -6.69
C ASN A 40 -11.62 7.59 -6.32
N ALA A 41 -11.05 7.80 -5.12
CA ALA A 41 -9.92 7.03 -4.66
C ALA A 41 -10.36 5.63 -4.19
N GLU A 42 -9.60 4.61 -4.58
CA GLU A 42 -9.72 3.22 -4.13
C GLU A 42 -8.57 2.84 -3.18
N CYS A 43 -7.48 3.57 -3.25
CA CYS A 43 -6.33 3.46 -2.36
C CYS A 43 -5.63 4.81 -2.24
N ALA A 44 -4.78 4.98 -1.22
CA ALA A 44 -3.96 6.17 -1.04
C ALA A 44 -2.47 5.87 -0.80
N GLN A 45 -2.15 4.74 -0.19
CA GLN A 45 -0.79 4.39 0.21
C GLN A 45 -0.43 2.97 -0.22
N GLY A 46 0.87 2.63 -0.15
CA GLY A 46 1.37 1.28 -0.40
C GLY A 46 1.90 1.03 -1.83
N PRO A 47 2.75 0.01 -2.00
CA PRO A 47 3.49 -0.24 -3.25
C PRO A 47 2.58 -0.67 -4.42
N CYS A 48 1.38 -1.16 -4.13
CA CYS A 48 0.38 -1.54 -5.13
C CYS A 48 -0.68 -0.46 -5.39
N CYS A 49 -0.51 0.75 -4.86
CA CYS A 49 -1.34 1.90 -5.20
C CYS A 49 -0.65 2.78 -6.25
N LYS A 50 -1.40 3.29 -7.23
CA LYS A 50 -0.93 4.32 -8.16
C LYS A 50 -2.13 5.14 -8.64
N ASP A 51 -1.98 6.46 -8.67
CA ASP A 51 -3.03 7.38 -9.14
C ASP A 51 -4.39 7.10 -8.46
N CYS A 52 -4.35 6.85 -7.14
CA CYS A 52 -5.48 6.48 -6.30
C CYS A 52 -6.23 5.19 -6.68
N LYS A 53 -5.62 4.32 -7.50
CA LYS A 53 -6.18 3.04 -7.96
C LYS A 53 -5.24 1.88 -7.65
N PHE A 54 -5.81 0.69 -7.48
CA PHE A 54 -5.01 -0.51 -7.40
C PHE A 54 -4.25 -0.71 -8.72
N LYS A 55 -2.95 -1.00 -8.62
CA LYS A 55 -2.16 -1.40 -9.77
C LYS A 55 -2.73 -2.69 -10.36
N PRO A 56 -2.73 -2.87 -11.70
CA PRO A 56 -3.25 -4.08 -12.32
C PRO A 56 -2.61 -5.35 -11.75
N PRO A 57 -3.37 -6.47 -11.69
CA PRO A 57 -2.83 -7.76 -11.30
C PRO A 57 -1.57 -8.12 -12.10
N GLY A 58 -0.55 -8.63 -11.43
CA GLY A 58 0.72 -9.00 -12.07
C GLY A 58 1.77 -7.88 -12.12
N THR A 59 1.42 -6.64 -11.74
CA THR A 59 2.40 -5.54 -11.64
C THR A 59 3.42 -5.83 -10.54
N VAL A 60 4.71 -5.81 -10.88
CA VAL A 60 5.78 -6.08 -9.90
C VAL A 60 5.81 -4.97 -8.84
N CYS A 61 5.68 -5.36 -7.57
CA CYS A 61 5.75 -4.46 -6.41
C CYS A 61 7.05 -4.63 -5.62
N ARG A 62 7.65 -5.82 -5.65
CA ARG A 62 9.01 -6.06 -5.16
C ARG A 62 9.79 -6.85 -6.20
N ARG A 63 10.99 -6.37 -6.52
CA ARG A 63 11.90 -7.07 -7.44
C ARG A 63 12.71 -8.10 -6.67
N GLN A 64 13.02 -9.22 -7.33
CA GLN A 64 13.97 -10.18 -6.79
C GLN A 64 15.35 -9.53 -6.56
N LYS A 65 15.98 -9.87 -5.43
CA LYS A 65 17.31 -9.39 -5.03
C LYS A 65 18.43 -10.30 -5.52
N ASN A 66 18.14 -11.58 -5.76
CA ASN A 66 19.08 -12.58 -6.24
C ASN A 66 18.36 -13.69 -7.02
N GLU A 67 19.07 -14.74 -7.41
CA GLU A 67 18.52 -15.86 -8.19
C GLU A 67 17.61 -16.81 -7.41
N CYS A 68 17.67 -16.77 -6.07
CA CYS A 68 16.81 -17.54 -5.17
C CYS A 68 15.56 -16.78 -4.75
N ASP A 69 15.50 -15.48 -5.04
CA ASP A 69 14.41 -14.59 -4.66
C ASP A 69 13.38 -14.49 -5.80
N LEU A 70 12.08 -14.55 -5.50
CA LEU A 70 11.02 -14.46 -6.51
C LEU A 70 10.41 -13.06 -6.52
N PRO A 71 10.02 -12.48 -7.66
CA PRO A 71 9.37 -11.18 -7.67
C PRO A 71 7.90 -11.28 -7.24
N GLU A 72 7.47 -10.44 -6.30
CA GLU A 72 6.06 -10.31 -5.92
C GLU A 72 5.34 -9.30 -6.78
N ARG A 73 4.05 -9.58 -6.94
CA ARG A 73 3.17 -8.87 -7.86
C ARG A 73 1.88 -8.50 -7.16
N CYS A 74 1.40 -7.30 -7.45
CA CYS A 74 0.10 -6.85 -7.01
C CYS A 74 -0.99 -7.81 -7.48
N ASN A 75 -1.98 -8.06 -6.64
CA ASN A 75 -3.15 -8.87 -6.97
C ASN A 75 -4.27 -8.05 -7.63
N GLY A 76 -4.15 -6.72 -7.65
CA GLY A 76 -5.15 -5.79 -8.19
C GLY A 76 -6.31 -5.45 -7.27
N THR A 77 -6.26 -5.89 -6.01
CA THR A 77 -7.33 -5.66 -5.02
C THR A 77 -6.80 -5.21 -3.66
N SER A 78 -5.48 -5.17 -3.47
CA SER A 78 -4.82 -4.70 -2.25
C SER A 78 -3.71 -3.69 -2.57
N THR A 79 -3.48 -2.77 -1.63
CA THR A 79 -2.36 -1.83 -1.65
C THR A 79 -1.03 -2.46 -1.24
N GLU A 80 -1.11 -3.57 -0.50
CA GLU A 80 0.03 -4.30 -0.01
C GLU A 80 0.66 -5.13 -1.13
N CYS A 81 1.99 -5.17 -1.14
CA CYS A 81 2.69 -6.19 -1.90
C CYS A 81 2.57 -7.50 -1.11
N PRO A 82 2.31 -8.65 -1.77
CA PRO A 82 2.34 -9.94 -1.10
C PRO A 82 3.66 -10.17 -0.33
N GLU A 83 3.61 -11.08 0.63
CA GLU A 83 4.78 -11.51 1.41
C GLU A 83 5.96 -11.93 0.52
N ASP A 84 7.16 -11.63 0.99
CA ASP A 84 8.43 -11.94 0.32
C ASP A 84 8.62 -13.46 0.22
N VAL A 85 8.60 -13.99 -1.01
CA VAL A 85 8.71 -15.43 -1.28
C VAL A 85 9.99 -15.78 -2.04
N TYR A 86 10.58 -16.90 -1.67
CA TYR A 86 11.83 -17.40 -2.22
C TYR A 86 11.60 -18.73 -2.94
N LYS A 87 12.50 -19.07 -3.86
CA LYS A 87 12.62 -20.42 -4.39
C LYS A 87 12.77 -21.41 -3.23
N LYS A 88 12.21 -22.61 -3.40
CA LYS A 88 12.39 -23.69 -2.44
C LYS A 88 13.87 -24.07 -2.33
N ASP A 89 14.33 -24.40 -1.13
CA ASP A 89 15.67 -24.93 -0.91
C ASP A 89 15.98 -26.11 -1.85
N GLY A 90 17.14 -26.05 -2.50
CA GLY A 90 17.58 -27.04 -3.48
C GLY A 90 16.97 -26.88 -4.88
N SER A 91 16.24 -25.79 -5.14
CA SER A 91 15.88 -25.42 -6.51
C SER A 91 17.15 -25.11 -7.33
N PRO A 92 17.22 -25.54 -8.61
CA PRO A 92 18.30 -25.17 -9.51
C PRO A 92 18.43 -23.65 -9.73
#